data_AF-A0A1M5TZJ6-F1
#
_entry.id   AF-A0A1M5TZJ6-F1
#
_cell.length_a   1.000
_cell.length_b   1.000
_cell.length_c   1.000
_cell.angle_alpha   90.00
_cell.angle_beta   90.00
_cell.angle_gamma   90.00
#
_symmetry.space_group_name_H-M   'P 1'
#
loop_
_entity.id
_entity.type
_entity.pdbx_description
1 polymer ?
#
loop_
_entity_poly.entity_id
_entity_poly.type
_entity_poly.pdbx_seq_one_letter_code
_entity_poly.pdbx_strand_id
1 'polypeptide(L)'
;MLVKIVLRLRQKLSKSIFKIIIDSLNMKTYLLFIVTLPFVSLTAQVNDGKKDTLFFSVDKYYTVSPSIELKLSNENYNKKLAFEKMQFRQTNTDGYIFFSGDSASTKNIKPKNIISIKDYIENRKFYHDGNSNKIVDKWKLKDSLTDKYVIFFDDCNQLIQAKSLEYISYYPIQKDSKIIENRRKDTLFFKLDNKYIYESQPVVNPKQYYLKDSGKSKTGTFFFEEFDEQTRPRFKSKKILDLENFVHSTRFYNAEQQIIEDRNLSNYLSNYIIFLDKEIENKHDYIQIKPSVTIE
;
A
#
# COMPACT_ATOMS: atom_id res chain seq x y z
N MET A 1 -7.86 -12.76 56.64
CA MET A 1 -8.92 -11.74 56.82
C MET A 1 -8.85 -10.61 55.78
N LEU A 2 -7.67 -10.10 55.39
CA LEU A 2 -7.52 -9.03 54.37
C LEU A 2 -7.99 -9.39 52.94
N VAL A 3 -7.82 -10.64 52.47
CA VAL A 3 -8.18 -11.03 51.09
C VAL A 3 -9.70 -10.92 50.81
N LYS A 4 -10.54 -11.20 51.83
CA LYS A 4 -12.01 -11.06 51.70
C LYS A 4 -12.46 -9.59 51.64
N ILE A 5 -11.69 -8.66 52.22
CA ILE A 5 -11.98 -7.22 52.19
C ILE A 5 -11.65 -6.62 50.82
N VAL A 6 -10.51 -7.02 50.22
CA VAL A 6 -10.09 -6.59 48.89
C VAL A 6 -11.05 -7.08 47.79
N LEU A 7 -11.53 -8.32 47.88
CA LEU A 7 -12.53 -8.87 46.94
C LEU A 7 -13.90 -8.18 47.03
N ARG A 8 -14.35 -7.83 48.25
CA ARG A 8 -15.60 -7.07 48.44
C ARG A 8 -15.47 -5.62 47.94
N LEU A 9 -14.32 -4.98 48.11
CA LEU A 9 -14.07 -3.63 47.58
C LEU A 9 -14.04 -3.62 46.04
N ARG A 10 -13.40 -4.61 45.40
CA ARG A 10 -13.39 -4.75 43.93
C ARG A 10 -14.79 -4.94 43.34
N GLN A 11 -15.64 -5.78 43.94
CA GLN A 11 -17.02 -5.98 43.46
C GLN A 11 -17.90 -4.74 43.65
N LYS A 12 -17.69 -3.96 44.72
CA LYS A 12 -18.46 -2.73 44.96
C LYS A 12 -18.05 -1.58 44.03
N LEU A 13 -16.75 -1.43 43.75
CA LEU A 13 -16.22 -0.45 42.80
C LEU A 13 -16.65 -0.76 41.35
N SER A 14 -16.64 -2.04 40.96
CA SER A 14 -17.11 -2.49 39.64
C SER A 14 -18.58 -2.13 39.37
N LYS A 15 -19.48 -2.35 40.35
CA LYS A 15 -20.91 -2.02 40.21
C LYS A 15 -21.18 -0.51 40.20
N SER A 16 -20.41 0.28 40.94
CA SER A 16 -20.59 1.73 40.98
C SER A 16 -20.10 2.43 39.70
N ILE A 17 -19.00 1.95 39.12
CA ILE A 17 -18.49 2.47 37.84
C ILE A 17 -19.44 2.10 36.69
N PHE A 18 -19.99 0.88 36.70
CA PHE A 18 -20.97 0.46 35.69
C PHE A 18 -22.27 1.28 35.76
N LYS A 19 -22.71 1.65 36.96
CA LYS A 19 -23.91 2.49 37.14
C LYS A 19 -23.67 3.94 36.71
N ILE A 20 -22.49 4.50 36.96
CA ILE A 20 -22.13 5.86 36.50
C ILE A 20 -22.04 5.93 34.96
N ILE A 21 -21.57 4.87 34.30
CA ILE A 21 -21.51 4.81 32.83
C ILE A 21 -22.92 4.67 32.21
N ILE A 22 -23.85 3.98 32.88
CA ILE A 22 -25.24 3.82 32.40
C ILE A 22 -26.06 5.10 32.64
N ASP A 23 -25.81 5.83 33.74
CA ASP A 23 -26.58 7.03 34.08
C ASP A 23 -26.07 8.31 33.39
N SER A 24 -24.88 8.29 32.73
CA SER A 24 -24.33 9.44 32.00
C SER A 24 -24.53 9.42 30.48
N LEU A 25 -25.17 8.39 29.93
CA LEU A 25 -25.48 8.31 28.50
C LEU A 25 -26.96 8.59 28.26
N ASN A 26 -27.24 9.84 27.90
CA ASN A 26 -28.53 10.32 27.40
C ASN A 26 -28.90 9.55 26.11
N MET A 27 -29.58 8.42 26.33
CA MET A 27 -29.97 7.45 25.34
C MET A 27 -31.22 7.93 24.61
N LYS A 28 -31.06 8.60 23.46
CA LYS A 28 -32.16 8.79 22.49
C LYS A 28 -31.79 8.97 21.01
N THR A 29 -30.53 8.84 20.58
CA THR A 29 -30.21 9.07 19.15
C THR A 29 -29.12 8.22 18.48
N TYR A 30 -28.59 7.16 19.10
CA TYR A 30 -27.52 6.36 18.48
C TYR A 30 -27.70 4.84 18.56
N LEU A 31 -28.94 4.36 18.46
CA LEU A 31 -29.24 2.92 18.43
C LEU A 31 -29.56 2.37 17.02
N LEU A 32 -29.01 2.99 15.96
CA LEU A 32 -29.26 2.55 14.57
C LEU A 32 -27.99 2.33 13.71
N PHE A 33 -26.80 2.18 14.29
CA PHE A 33 -25.58 1.96 13.50
C PHE A 33 -24.60 0.90 14.03
N ILE A 34 -25.03 0.03 14.94
CA ILE A 34 -24.18 -1.05 15.50
C ILE A 34 -24.89 -2.40 15.41
N VAL A 35 -25.47 -2.76 14.25
CA VAL A 35 -25.82 -4.16 13.92
C VAL A 35 -25.77 -4.39 12.40
N THR A 36 -24.67 -4.06 11.73
CA THR A 36 -24.32 -4.66 10.42
C THR A 36 -22.80 -4.73 10.26
N LEU A 37 -22.12 -5.32 11.24
CA LEU A 37 -20.84 -5.98 10.97
C LEU A 37 -21.15 -7.46 11.01
N PRO A 38 -21.28 -8.16 9.87
CA PRO A 38 -21.16 -9.59 9.93
C PRO A 38 -19.76 -9.85 10.48
N PHE A 39 -19.70 -10.39 11.69
CA PHE A 39 -18.59 -11.22 12.12
C PHE A 39 -18.44 -12.30 11.06
N VAL A 40 -17.63 -12.03 10.04
CA VAL A 40 -16.94 -13.09 9.32
C VAL A 40 -15.90 -13.58 10.33
N SER A 41 -16.36 -14.41 11.26
CA SER A 41 -15.51 -15.36 11.93
C SER A 41 -14.88 -16.19 10.82
N LEU A 42 -13.69 -15.76 10.38
CA LEU A 42 -12.76 -16.58 9.63
C LEU A 42 -12.47 -17.77 10.54
N THR A 43 -13.26 -18.84 10.39
CA THR A 43 -12.76 -20.16 10.71
C THR A 43 -11.60 -20.36 9.77
N ALA A 44 -10.38 -20.18 10.29
CA ALA A 44 -9.18 -20.71 9.67
C ALA A 44 -9.34 -22.24 9.67
N GLN A 45 -10.09 -22.74 8.70
CA GLN A 45 -9.90 -24.10 8.25
C GLN A 45 -8.55 -24.10 7.57
N VAL A 46 -7.59 -24.72 8.25
CA VAL A 46 -6.36 -25.21 7.64
C VAL A 46 -6.81 -26.12 6.49
N ASN A 47 -6.89 -25.56 5.29
CA ASN A 47 -7.09 -26.32 4.06
C ASN A 47 -5.76 -27.00 3.74
N ASP A 48 -5.81 -28.31 3.50
CA ASP A 48 -4.71 -29.19 3.12
C ASP A 48 -3.90 -28.69 1.92
N GLY A 49 -3.00 -27.72 2.09
CA GLY A 49 -2.01 -27.25 1.11
C GLY A 49 -2.54 -26.74 -0.24
N LYS A 50 -3.84 -26.86 -0.52
CA LYS A 50 -4.49 -26.45 -1.77
C LYS A 50 -5.13 -25.09 -1.53
N LYS A 51 -4.56 -24.07 -2.16
CA LYS A 51 -5.13 -22.73 -2.26
C LYS A 51 -6.55 -22.82 -2.81
N ASP A 52 -7.47 -22.04 -2.26
CA ASP A 52 -8.82 -21.88 -2.81
C ASP A 52 -8.75 -21.23 -4.20
N THR A 53 -9.79 -21.42 -5.02
CA THR A 53 -9.81 -20.90 -6.39
C THR A 53 -10.73 -19.68 -6.51
N LEU A 54 -10.24 -18.61 -7.14
CA LEU A 54 -11.03 -17.44 -7.52
C LEU A 54 -11.11 -17.31 -9.04
N PHE A 55 -12.26 -16.87 -9.52
CA PHE A 55 -12.53 -16.64 -10.93
C PHE A 55 -12.87 -15.17 -11.16
N PHE A 56 -12.15 -14.52 -12.06
CA PHE A 56 -12.38 -13.13 -12.42
C PHE A 56 -12.80 -12.99 -13.87
N SER A 57 -13.71 -12.06 -14.16
CA SER A 57 -14.00 -11.65 -15.53
C SER A 57 -12.85 -10.79 -16.07
N VAL A 58 -12.48 -11.01 -17.33
CA VAL A 58 -11.58 -10.09 -18.04
C VAL A 58 -12.27 -8.76 -18.29
N ASP A 59 -11.65 -7.67 -17.85
CA ASP A 59 -12.08 -6.31 -18.17
C ASP A 59 -11.14 -5.74 -19.24
N LYS A 60 -11.67 -5.47 -20.44
CA LYS A 60 -10.89 -4.98 -21.58
C LYS A 60 -10.14 -3.67 -21.36
N TYR A 61 -10.52 -2.87 -20.36
CA TYR A 61 -9.89 -1.59 -20.04
C TYR A 61 -9.05 -1.66 -18.75
N TYR A 62 -9.24 -2.67 -17.90
CA TYR A 62 -8.53 -2.79 -16.63
C TYR A 62 -7.58 -3.99 -16.55
N THR A 63 -7.69 -4.96 -17.46
CA THR A 63 -6.82 -6.14 -17.51
C THR A 63 -6.03 -6.16 -18.81
N VAL A 64 -4.74 -6.49 -18.70
CA VAL A 64 -3.82 -6.64 -19.82
C VAL A 64 -3.12 -7.98 -19.66
N SER A 65 -3.14 -8.78 -20.72
CA SER A 65 -2.49 -10.09 -20.71
C SER A 65 -1.98 -10.46 -22.11
N PRO A 66 -0.75 -10.98 -22.22
CA PRO A 66 -0.28 -11.56 -23.47
C PRO A 66 -1.04 -12.85 -23.85
N SER A 67 -1.81 -13.43 -22.93
CA SER A 67 -2.49 -14.73 -23.10
C SER A 67 -3.90 -14.64 -23.72
N ILE A 68 -4.46 -13.44 -23.91
CA ILE A 68 -5.80 -13.21 -24.48
C ILE A 68 -5.70 -12.56 -25.85
N GLU A 69 -5.05 -11.40 -25.91
CA GLU A 69 -4.72 -10.70 -27.15
C GLU A 69 -3.61 -9.68 -26.80
N LEU A 70 -2.56 -9.61 -27.62
CA LEU A 70 -1.40 -8.74 -27.43
C LEU A 70 -1.79 -7.26 -27.57
N LYS A 71 -2.40 -6.69 -26.54
CA LYS A 71 -2.59 -5.24 -26.44
C LYS A 71 -1.28 -4.62 -25.93
N LEU A 72 -0.39 -4.36 -26.88
CA LEU A 72 0.65 -3.32 -26.87
C LEU A 72 1.97 -3.54 -26.11
N SER A 73 2.35 -4.76 -25.69
CA SER A 73 3.64 -4.94 -24.99
C SER A 73 4.88 -4.61 -25.84
N ASN A 74 4.76 -4.56 -27.17
CA ASN A 74 5.87 -4.34 -28.12
C ASN A 74 5.73 -3.05 -28.95
N GLU A 75 4.84 -2.12 -28.59
CA GLU A 75 4.60 -0.91 -29.38
C GLU A 75 5.41 0.29 -28.89
N ASN A 76 5.72 1.24 -29.80
CA ASN A 76 6.41 2.49 -29.50
C ASN A 76 5.77 3.21 -28.28
N TYR A 77 6.59 3.80 -27.40
CA TYR A 77 6.22 4.54 -26.19
C TYR A 77 4.93 5.39 -26.35
N ASN A 78 4.80 6.13 -27.45
CA ASN A 78 3.64 6.98 -27.70
C ASN A 78 2.31 6.22 -27.74
N LYS A 79 2.31 5.00 -28.30
CA LYS A 79 1.13 4.15 -28.39
C LYS A 79 0.80 3.51 -27.04
N LYS A 80 1.81 3.06 -26.28
CA LYS A 80 1.64 2.62 -24.89
C LYS A 80 1.00 3.73 -24.04
N LEU A 81 1.54 4.94 -24.13
CA LEU A 81 1.02 6.10 -23.41
C LEU A 81 -0.43 6.45 -23.82
N ALA A 82 -0.75 6.37 -25.12
CA ALA A 82 -2.12 6.59 -25.61
C ALA A 82 -3.09 5.53 -25.06
N PHE A 83 -2.65 4.27 -25.00
CA PHE A 83 -3.43 3.17 -24.43
C PHE A 83 -3.66 3.34 -22.94
N GLU A 84 -2.63 3.62 -22.15
CA GLU A 84 -2.75 3.88 -20.70
C GLU A 84 -3.68 5.06 -20.41
N LYS A 85 -3.58 6.15 -21.19
CA LYS A 85 -4.52 7.28 -21.10
C LYS A 85 -5.96 6.89 -21.42
N MET A 86 -6.18 6.01 -22.40
CA MET A 86 -7.51 5.50 -22.72
C MET A 86 -8.06 4.66 -21.57
N GLN A 87 -7.26 3.72 -21.05
CA GLN A 87 -7.67 2.89 -19.91
C GLN A 87 -8.03 3.75 -18.70
N PHE A 88 -7.14 4.67 -18.30
CA PHE A 88 -7.40 5.63 -17.21
C PHE A 88 -8.73 6.38 -17.39
N ARG A 89 -9.04 6.84 -18.60
CA ARG A 89 -10.31 7.55 -18.89
C ARG A 89 -11.53 6.65 -18.76
N GLN A 90 -11.40 5.37 -19.08
CA GLN A 90 -12.51 4.40 -19.03
C GLN A 90 -12.73 3.86 -17.61
N THR A 91 -11.65 3.61 -16.87
CA THR A 91 -11.72 2.95 -15.56
C THR A 91 -11.76 3.93 -14.40
N ASN A 92 -11.18 5.13 -14.56
CA ASN A 92 -10.94 6.12 -13.51
C ASN A 92 -10.10 5.56 -12.32
N THR A 93 -9.23 4.60 -12.60
CA THR A 93 -8.31 3.96 -11.65
C THR A 93 -6.89 4.51 -11.81
N ASP A 94 -6.04 4.37 -10.79
CA ASP A 94 -4.65 4.88 -10.85
C ASP A 94 -3.68 3.87 -11.51
N GLY A 95 -4.20 2.78 -12.07
CA GLY A 95 -3.47 1.68 -12.69
C GLY A 95 -4.38 0.58 -13.22
N TYR A 96 -3.77 -0.54 -13.61
CA TYR A 96 -4.44 -1.71 -14.19
C TYR A 96 -3.78 -3.02 -13.73
N ILE A 97 -4.47 -4.15 -13.95
CA ILE A 97 -3.91 -5.48 -13.71
C ILE A 97 -3.20 -5.98 -14.97
N PHE A 98 -1.93 -6.33 -14.83
CA PHE A 98 -1.21 -7.14 -15.78
C PHE A 98 -1.15 -8.58 -15.27
N PHE A 99 -1.43 -9.57 -16.12
CA PHE A 99 -1.28 -10.96 -15.76
C PHE A 99 -0.79 -11.82 -16.93
N SER A 100 -0.02 -12.86 -16.63
CA SER A 100 0.35 -13.89 -17.59
C SER A 100 -0.26 -15.22 -17.14
N GLY A 101 -0.57 -16.09 -18.10
CA GLY A 101 -1.18 -17.37 -17.78
C GLY A 101 -1.20 -18.32 -18.95
N ASP A 102 -1.55 -19.56 -18.65
CA ASP A 102 -1.81 -20.58 -19.66
C ASP A 102 -3.32 -20.80 -19.79
N SER A 103 -3.73 -21.15 -20.99
CA SER A 103 -5.06 -21.70 -21.21
C SER A 103 -5.20 -22.99 -20.41
N ALA A 104 -6.16 -23.01 -19.49
CA ALA A 104 -6.44 -24.22 -18.74
C ALA A 104 -7.27 -25.17 -19.60
N SER A 105 -7.05 -26.49 -19.48
CA SER A 105 -7.96 -27.48 -20.09
C SER A 105 -9.32 -27.37 -19.40
N THR A 106 -10.25 -26.65 -20.02
CA THR A 106 -11.53 -26.21 -19.44
C THR A 106 -12.56 -27.32 -19.26
N LYS A 107 -12.25 -28.57 -19.63
CA LYS A 107 -13.25 -29.65 -19.71
C LYS A 107 -13.94 -29.96 -18.37
N ASN A 108 -13.34 -29.62 -17.23
CA ASN A 108 -13.87 -29.98 -15.89
C ASN A 108 -14.03 -28.81 -14.90
N ILE A 109 -13.74 -27.56 -15.28
CA ILE A 109 -13.85 -26.40 -14.37
C ILE A 109 -15.02 -25.53 -14.81
N LYS A 110 -16.10 -25.52 -14.01
CA LYS A 110 -17.25 -24.62 -14.21
C LYS A 110 -17.27 -23.58 -13.08
N PRO A 111 -16.94 -22.31 -13.35
CA PRO A 111 -16.95 -21.28 -12.32
C PRO A 111 -18.37 -21.10 -11.77
N LYS A 112 -18.50 -21.14 -10.44
CA LYS A 112 -19.79 -20.87 -9.77
C LYS A 112 -20.06 -19.38 -9.61
N ASN A 113 -19.01 -18.59 -9.44
CA ASN A 113 -19.07 -17.15 -9.26
C ASN A 113 -17.89 -16.53 -9.99
N ILE A 114 -18.17 -15.63 -10.93
CA ILE A 114 -17.17 -14.86 -11.66
C ILE A 114 -17.33 -13.42 -11.18
N ILE A 115 -16.27 -12.87 -10.59
CA ILE A 115 -16.29 -11.53 -10.01
C ILE A 115 -15.41 -10.57 -10.81
N SER A 116 -15.68 -9.27 -10.69
CA SER A 116 -14.84 -8.23 -11.28
C SER A 116 -13.55 -8.09 -10.49
N ILE A 117 -12.39 -8.29 -11.13
CA ILE A 117 -11.08 -8.08 -10.46
C ILE A 117 -10.93 -6.63 -10.02
N LYS A 118 -11.41 -5.69 -10.84
CA LYS A 118 -11.40 -4.26 -10.52
C LYS A 118 -12.16 -4.01 -9.23
N ASP A 119 -13.41 -4.45 -9.13
CA ASP A 119 -14.23 -4.19 -7.94
C ASP A 119 -13.69 -4.93 -6.70
N TYR A 120 -13.00 -6.06 -6.92
CA TYR A 120 -12.35 -6.81 -5.84
C TYR A 120 -11.11 -6.11 -5.26
N ILE A 121 -10.28 -5.46 -6.09
CA ILE A 121 -9.01 -4.86 -5.64
C ILE A 121 -9.04 -3.34 -5.50
N GLU A 122 -9.97 -2.64 -6.15
CA GLU A 122 -10.12 -1.18 -6.06
C GLU A 122 -10.87 -0.77 -4.79
N ASN A 123 -10.32 -1.13 -3.64
CA ASN A 123 -10.82 -0.73 -2.33
C ASN A 123 -9.70 -0.53 -1.31
N ARG A 124 -10.05 0.11 -0.19
CA ARG A 124 -9.10 0.58 0.84
C ARG A 124 -8.21 -0.53 1.41
N LYS A 125 -8.66 -1.80 1.42
CA LYS A 125 -7.86 -2.92 1.94
C LYS A 125 -6.58 -3.14 1.12
N PHE A 126 -6.64 -2.88 -0.19
CA PHE A 126 -5.55 -3.13 -1.12
C PHE A 126 -4.72 -1.88 -1.42
N TYR A 127 -5.22 -0.68 -1.11
CA TYR A 127 -4.47 0.56 -1.33
C TYR A 127 -3.31 0.74 -0.34
N HIS A 128 -2.32 1.51 -0.75
CA HIS A 128 -1.32 2.06 0.16
C HIS A 128 -1.99 2.83 1.32
N ASP A 129 -1.32 2.86 2.47
CA ASP A 129 -1.85 3.48 3.70
C ASP A 129 -2.08 4.99 3.53
N GLY A 130 -2.86 5.59 4.44
CA GLY A 130 -3.33 6.98 4.35
C GLY A 130 -4.84 7.13 4.11
N ASN A 131 -5.27 8.28 3.58
CA ASN A 131 -6.68 8.58 3.34
C ASN A 131 -6.98 8.86 1.87
N SER A 132 -5.98 9.33 1.13
CA SER A 132 -6.12 9.81 -0.24
C SER A 132 -5.64 8.79 -1.26
N ASN A 133 -4.72 7.89 -0.88
CA ASN A 133 -4.07 6.97 -1.78
C ASN A 133 -5.05 5.96 -2.38
N LYS A 134 -5.02 5.86 -3.71
CA LYS A 134 -5.81 4.91 -4.51
C LYS A 134 -4.94 4.04 -5.40
N ILE A 135 -3.61 4.07 -5.22
CA ILE A 135 -2.72 3.10 -5.84
C ILE A 135 -2.80 1.81 -5.04
N VAL A 136 -3.09 0.70 -5.72
CA VAL A 136 -3.03 -0.64 -5.14
C VAL A 136 -1.60 -0.97 -4.73
N ASP A 137 -1.45 -1.30 -3.46
CA ASP A 137 -0.22 -1.80 -2.87
C ASP A 137 0.01 -3.24 -3.34
N LYS A 138 1.04 -3.44 -4.17
CA LYS A 138 1.37 -4.75 -4.74
C LYS A 138 1.67 -5.82 -3.69
N TRP A 139 2.16 -5.42 -2.52
CA TRP A 139 2.47 -6.34 -1.43
C TRP A 139 1.20 -6.78 -0.70
N LYS A 140 0.27 -5.85 -0.44
CA LYS A 140 -1.06 -6.21 0.09
C LYS A 140 -1.85 -7.08 -0.89
N LEU A 141 -1.76 -6.77 -2.18
CA LEU A 141 -2.33 -7.58 -3.25
C LEU A 141 -1.75 -9.00 -3.22
N LYS A 142 -0.43 -9.13 -3.14
CA LYS A 142 0.24 -10.43 -3.04
C LYS A 142 -0.24 -11.23 -1.83
N ASP A 143 -0.14 -10.65 -0.64
CA ASP A 143 -0.47 -11.32 0.63
C ASP A 143 -1.96 -11.71 0.72
N SER A 144 -2.85 -10.90 0.14
CA SER A 144 -4.30 -11.08 0.26
C SER A 144 -4.92 -11.81 -0.93
N LEU A 145 -4.21 -11.94 -2.05
CA LEU A 145 -4.74 -12.54 -3.28
C LEU A 145 -3.84 -13.64 -3.82
N THR A 146 -2.68 -13.31 -4.40
CA THR A 146 -1.90 -14.29 -5.18
C THR A 146 -1.20 -15.36 -4.30
N ASP A 147 -0.90 -15.04 -3.05
CA ASP A 147 -0.38 -16.03 -2.10
C ASP A 147 -1.45 -16.95 -1.55
N LYS A 148 -2.73 -16.53 -1.57
CA LYS A 148 -3.84 -17.26 -0.95
C LYS A 148 -4.67 -18.08 -1.92
N TYR A 149 -4.76 -17.64 -3.16
CA TYR A 149 -5.70 -18.20 -4.13
C TYR A 149 -5.00 -18.68 -5.40
N VAL A 150 -5.54 -19.73 -6.02
CA VAL A 150 -5.35 -19.99 -7.44
C VAL A 150 -6.31 -19.10 -8.21
N ILE A 151 -5.81 -18.39 -9.22
CA ILE A 151 -6.59 -17.37 -9.92
C ILE A 151 -6.82 -17.81 -11.36
N PHE A 152 -8.08 -17.76 -11.79
CA PHE A 152 -8.47 -17.93 -13.17
C PHE A 152 -9.13 -16.66 -13.69
N PHE A 153 -8.84 -16.31 -14.94
CA PHE A 153 -9.56 -15.30 -15.70
C PHE A 153 -10.48 -15.96 -16.71
N ASP A 154 -11.73 -15.52 -16.75
CA ASP A 154 -12.73 -15.92 -17.73
C ASP A 154 -12.76 -14.93 -18.89
N ASP A 155 -12.40 -15.43 -20.07
CA ASP A 155 -12.42 -14.70 -21.33
C ASP A 155 -13.42 -15.33 -22.31
N CYS A 156 -14.70 -14.98 -22.12
CA CYS A 156 -15.88 -15.31 -22.95
C CYS A 156 -16.17 -16.79 -23.27
N ASN A 157 -15.21 -17.70 -23.20
CA ASN A 157 -15.25 -19.15 -23.46
C ASN A 157 -13.96 -19.88 -23.03
N GLN A 158 -12.93 -19.16 -22.58
CA GLN A 158 -11.65 -19.73 -22.18
C GLN A 158 -11.33 -19.32 -20.74
N LEU A 159 -10.94 -20.29 -19.91
CA LEU A 159 -10.36 -20.02 -18.61
C LEU A 159 -8.84 -19.99 -18.72
N ILE A 160 -8.23 -18.93 -18.21
CA ILE A 160 -6.80 -18.72 -18.20
C ILE A 160 -6.34 -18.74 -16.75
N GLN A 161 -5.50 -19.71 -16.39
CA GLN A 161 -4.92 -19.75 -15.06
C GLN A 161 -3.78 -18.74 -14.98
N ALA A 162 -3.91 -17.75 -14.09
CA ALA A 162 -2.86 -16.76 -13.89
C ALA A 162 -1.64 -17.39 -13.20
N LYS A 163 -0.48 -17.29 -13.86
CA LYS A 163 0.84 -17.64 -13.31
C LYS A 163 1.46 -16.46 -12.57
N SER A 164 1.29 -15.27 -13.13
CA SER A 164 1.67 -14.01 -12.50
C SER A 164 0.51 -13.03 -12.60
N LEU A 165 0.36 -12.19 -11.58
CA LEU A 165 -0.61 -11.11 -11.53
C LEU A 165 0.01 -9.95 -10.77
N GLU A 166 0.04 -8.79 -11.41
CA GLU A 166 0.67 -7.58 -10.90
C GLU A 166 -0.25 -6.38 -11.16
N TYR A 167 -0.25 -5.43 -10.24
CA TYR A 167 -0.84 -4.12 -10.46
C TYR A 167 0.21 -3.17 -11.01
N ILE A 168 -0.09 -2.55 -12.15
CA ILE A 168 0.77 -1.59 -12.82
C ILE A 168 0.17 -0.19 -12.67
N SER A 169 0.88 0.69 -11.97
CA SER A 169 0.53 2.11 -11.86
C SER A 169 0.77 2.83 -13.18
N TYR A 170 -0.12 3.76 -13.54
CA TYR A 170 0.11 4.66 -14.68
C TYR A 170 1.19 5.72 -14.39
N TYR A 171 1.52 5.94 -13.11
CA TYR A 171 2.38 7.03 -12.66
C TYR A 171 3.82 6.58 -12.41
N PRO A 172 4.80 7.47 -12.65
CA PRO A 172 4.65 8.82 -13.22
C PRO A 172 4.37 8.79 -14.73
N ILE A 173 3.55 9.75 -15.22
CA ILE A 173 3.27 9.88 -16.65
C ILE A 173 4.16 10.99 -17.24
N GLN A 174 4.97 10.69 -18.26
CA GLN A 174 5.68 11.73 -19.01
C GLN A 174 4.80 12.26 -20.13
N LYS A 175 4.54 13.58 -20.13
CA LYS A 175 3.77 14.30 -21.14
C LYS A 175 4.53 15.56 -21.55
N ASP A 176 4.90 15.66 -22.82
CA ASP A 176 5.55 16.87 -23.39
C ASP A 176 6.78 17.29 -22.57
N SER A 177 7.66 16.34 -22.24
CA SER A 177 8.84 16.49 -21.36
C SER A 177 8.54 16.85 -19.90
N LYS A 178 7.27 16.90 -19.48
CA LYS A 178 6.86 17.11 -18.07
C LYS A 178 6.49 15.79 -17.43
N ILE A 179 6.97 15.57 -16.21
CA ILE A 179 6.58 14.45 -15.35
C ILE A 179 5.29 14.83 -14.61
N ILE A 180 4.24 14.04 -14.78
CA ILE A 180 2.99 14.16 -14.04
C ILE A 180 2.96 13.08 -12.96
N GLU A 181 3.08 13.52 -11.72
CA GLU A 181 2.96 12.68 -10.52
C GLU A 181 1.49 12.40 -10.18
N ASN A 182 1.24 11.33 -9.42
CA ASN A 182 -0.10 11.06 -8.90
C ASN A 182 -0.50 12.16 -7.90
N ARG A 183 -1.66 12.80 -8.14
CA ARG A 183 -2.23 13.84 -7.27
C ARG A 183 -2.89 13.30 -5.99
N ARG A 184 -3.08 11.99 -5.89
CA ARG A 184 -3.78 11.32 -4.78
C ARG A 184 -2.82 10.64 -3.79
N LYS A 185 -1.52 10.96 -3.82
CA LYS A 185 -0.56 10.45 -2.82
C LYS A 185 -0.82 11.10 -1.47
N ASP A 186 -0.82 10.30 -0.40
CA ASP A 186 -0.79 10.83 0.96
C ASP A 186 0.60 11.39 1.30
N THR A 187 0.62 12.32 2.25
CA THR A 187 1.86 12.97 2.69
C THR A 187 2.34 12.35 4.00
N LEU A 188 3.61 11.96 4.05
CA LEU A 188 4.31 11.52 5.24
C LEU A 188 5.28 12.60 5.69
N PHE A 189 5.27 12.88 6.99
CA PHE A 189 6.21 13.79 7.62
C PHE A 189 7.07 12.98 8.58
N PHE A 190 8.37 13.03 8.39
CA PHE A 190 9.34 12.37 9.25
C PHE A 190 10.18 13.41 9.97
N LYS A 191 10.48 13.18 11.25
CA LYS A 191 11.47 14.01 11.94
C LYS A 191 12.85 13.82 11.29
N LEU A 192 13.57 14.91 11.04
CA LEU A 192 14.97 14.85 10.66
C LEU A 192 15.81 14.48 11.89
N ASP A 193 16.12 13.19 12.04
CA ASP A 193 17.04 12.68 13.06
C ASP A 193 18.39 12.31 12.43
N ASN A 194 19.37 13.18 12.63
CA ASN A 194 20.74 13.02 12.12
C ASN A 194 21.46 11.75 12.62
N LYS A 195 20.89 11.02 13.60
CA LYS A 195 21.43 9.71 14.04
C LYS A 195 21.08 8.57 13.08
N TYR A 196 19.92 8.64 12.44
CA TYR A 196 19.42 7.58 11.56
C TYR A 196 19.45 7.98 10.09
N ILE A 197 19.10 9.23 9.78
CA ILE A 197 19.13 9.80 8.44
C ILE A 197 20.14 10.96 8.40
N TYR A 198 21.13 10.88 7.53
CA TYR A 198 22.22 11.85 7.48
C TYR A 198 22.48 12.34 6.06
N GLU A 199 22.86 13.60 5.93
CA GLU A 199 23.25 14.20 4.66
C GLU A 199 24.59 13.61 4.16
N SER A 200 24.70 13.40 2.85
CA SER A 200 25.90 12.87 2.21
C SER A 200 27.13 13.77 2.42
N GLN A 201 28.30 13.16 2.47
CA GLN A 201 29.58 13.85 2.45
C GLN A 201 30.45 13.31 1.30
N PRO A 202 30.94 14.15 0.38
CA PRO A 202 30.75 15.60 0.31
C PRO A 202 29.29 16.01 0.01
N VAL A 203 28.95 17.27 0.28
CA VAL A 203 27.65 17.85 -0.06
C VAL A 203 27.50 17.85 -1.59
N VAL A 204 26.49 17.16 -2.09
CA VAL A 204 26.13 17.09 -3.51
C VAL A 204 24.84 17.86 -3.77
N ASN A 205 24.60 18.25 -5.03
CA ASN A 205 23.37 18.94 -5.44
C ASN A 205 22.67 18.11 -6.54
N PRO A 206 21.42 17.65 -6.33
CA PRO A 206 20.58 17.82 -5.13
C PRO A 206 21.16 17.10 -3.91
N LYS A 207 20.87 17.62 -2.70
CA LYS A 207 21.33 16.99 -1.45
C LYS A 207 20.77 15.58 -1.33
N GLN A 208 21.59 14.70 -0.80
CA GLN A 208 21.24 13.31 -0.58
C GLN A 208 21.24 12.99 0.91
N TYR A 209 20.22 12.28 1.38
CA TYR A 209 20.07 11.85 2.77
C TYR A 209 20.05 10.32 2.83
N TYR A 210 21.08 9.74 3.41
CA TYR A 210 21.27 8.30 3.53
C TYR A 210 20.73 7.78 4.86
N LEU A 211 20.29 6.52 4.88
CA LEU A 211 19.89 5.84 6.10
C LEU A 211 21.03 4.99 6.64
N LYS A 212 21.17 4.92 7.97
CA LYS A 212 22.17 4.09 8.64
C LYS A 212 22.14 2.61 8.26
N ASP A 213 20.96 2.08 7.94
CA ASP A 213 20.76 0.66 7.61
C ASP A 213 20.70 0.37 6.10
N SER A 214 20.84 1.41 5.27
CA SER A 214 20.84 1.32 3.82
C SER A 214 22.17 0.81 3.26
N GLY A 215 22.15 0.19 2.08
CA GLY A 215 23.35 -0.25 1.35
C GLY A 215 24.03 -1.48 1.95
N LYS A 216 23.42 -2.08 2.97
CA LYS A 216 23.86 -3.36 3.54
C LYS A 216 23.32 -4.57 2.76
N SER A 217 22.36 -4.36 1.87
CA SER A 217 21.79 -5.40 1.01
C SER A 217 22.49 -5.47 -0.35
N LYS A 218 22.24 -6.56 -1.10
CA LYS A 218 22.69 -6.68 -2.50
C LYS A 218 21.74 -6.00 -3.50
N THR A 219 20.73 -5.25 -3.02
CA THR A 219 19.69 -4.67 -3.89
C THR A 219 19.94 -3.21 -4.26
N GLY A 220 21.08 -2.67 -3.82
CA GLY A 220 21.50 -1.29 -3.99
C GLY A 220 21.56 -0.55 -2.65
N THR A 221 21.74 0.76 -2.73
CA THR A 221 21.76 1.67 -1.57
C THR A 221 20.59 2.63 -1.67
N PHE A 222 19.66 2.54 -0.73
CA PHE A 222 18.55 3.46 -0.58
C PHE A 222 18.98 4.82 -0.02
N PHE A 223 18.46 5.90 -0.57
CA PHE A 223 18.62 7.24 -0.02
C PHE A 223 17.44 8.11 -0.43
N PHE A 224 17.36 9.27 0.18
CA PHE A 224 16.45 10.32 -0.24
C PHE A 224 17.20 11.41 -0.96
N GLU A 225 16.62 11.94 -2.03
CA GLU A 225 17.10 13.14 -2.71
C GLU A 225 16.20 14.31 -2.34
N GLU A 226 16.81 15.46 -2.06
CA GLU A 226 16.07 16.71 -1.89
C GLU A 226 15.33 17.05 -3.18
N PHE A 227 14.02 17.26 -3.05
CA PHE A 227 13.16 17.59 -4.16
C PHE A 227 12.82 19.07 -4.11
N ASP A 228 13.43 19.86 -5.00
CA ASP A 228 13.17 21.30 -5.21
C ASP A 228 13.05 22.10 -3.90
N GLU A 229 14.13 22.78 -3.50
CA GLU A 229 14.30 23.54 -2.25
C GLU A 229 13.16 24.53 -1.94
N GLN A 230 12.30 24.88 -2.91
CA GLN A 230 11.21 25.84 -2.74
C GLN A 230 9.83 25.21 -2.45
N THR A 231 9.71 23.88 -2.46
CA THR A 231 8.43 23.21 -2.22
C THR A 231 8.10 23.12 -0.73
N ARG A 232 7.41 24.13 -0.20
CA ARG A 232 6.84 24.06 1.15
C ARG A 232 5.54 23.25 1.17
N PRO A 233 5.27 22.46 2.22
CA PRO A 233 4.00 21.76 2.34
C PRO A 233 2.86 22.80 2.42
N ARG A 234 1.74 22.51 1.72
CA ARG A 234 0.57 23.40 1.72
C ARG A 234 -0.15 23.47 3.07
N PHE A 235 0.17 22.57 3.98
CA PHE A 235 -0.42 22.45 5.29
C PHE A 235 0.63 21.96 6.30
N LYS A 236 0.48 22.34 7.56
CA LYS A 236 1.29 21.76 8.65
C LYS A 236 0.81 20.36 8.97
N SER A 237 1.74 19.46 9.27
CA SER A 237 1.39 18.10 9.66
C SER A 237 0.68 18.06 11.02
N LYS A 238 -0.32 17.19 11.14
CA LYS A 238 -0.91 16.81 12.43
C LYS A 238 -0.12 15.70 13.13
N LYS A 239 0.74 14.99 12.40
CA LYS A 239 1.49 13.84 12.89
C LYS A 239 2.87 13.79 12.25
N ILE A 240 3.91 13.86 13.08
CA ILE A 240 5.30 13.73 12.66
C ILE A 240 5.75 12.33 13.11
N LEU A 241 6.23 11.54 12.16
CA LEU A 241 6.63 10.16 12.35
C LEU A 241 8.13 10.08 12.66
N ASP A 242 8.50 9.04 13.39
CA ASP A 242 9.89 8.63 13.53
C ASP A 242 10.28 7.73 12.35
N LEU A 243 11.31 8.11 11.60
CA LEU A 243 11.69 7.44 10.36
C LEU A 243 12.30 6.06 10.61
N GLU A 244 13.12 5.92 11.67
CA GLU A 244 13.74 4.65 12.04
C GLU A 244 12.67 3.62 12.39
N ASN A 245 11.77 3.97 13.31
CA ASN A 245 10.66 3.10 13.70
C ASN A 245 9.74 2.78 12.52
N PHE A 246 9.48 3.77 11.64
CA PHE A 246 8.69 3.53 10.44
C PHE A 246 9.36 2.47 9.57
N VAL A 247 10.62 2.66 9.19
CA VAL A 247 11.36 1.73 8.31
C VAL A 247 11.47 0.35 8.95
N HIS A 248 11.82 0.27 10.24
CA HIS A 248 11.96 -1.00 10.97
C HIS A 248 10.63 -1.75 11.14
N SER A 249 9.49 -1.04 11.12
CA SER A 249 8.16 -1.65 11.13
C SER A 249 7.72 -2.17 9.75
N THR A 250 8.42 -1.79 8.68
CA THR A 250 8.08 -2.28 7.34
C THR A 250 8.55 -3.72 7.17
N ARG A 251 7.89 -4.43 6.26
CA ARG A 251 8.34 -5.76 5.84
C ARG A 251 9.67 -5.77 5.08
N PHE A 252 10.21 -4.60 4.76
CA PHE A 252 11.45 -4.44 4.02
C PHE A 252 12.66 -4.41 4.94
N TYR A 253 12.47 -4.41 6.25
CA TYR A 253 13.54 -4.48 7.22
C TYR A 253 13.65 -5.88 7.82
N ASN A 254 14.86 -6.45 7.76
CA ASN A 254 15.20 -7.67 8.48
C ASN A 254 15.83 -7.29 9.82
N ALA A 255 15.09 -7.46 10.91
CA ALA A 255 15.56 -7.13 12.26
C ALA A 255 16.73 -8.01 12.75
N GLU A 256 16.80 -9.27 12.31
CA GLU A 256 17.88 -10.18 12.71
C GLU A 256 19.22 -9.77 12.07
N GLN A 257 19.16 -9.33 10.82
CA GLN A 257 20.34 -8.94 10.05
C GLN A 257 20.63 -7.44 10.13
N GLN A 258 19.66 -6.63 10.57
CA GLN A 258 19.70 -5.17 10.52
C GLN A 258 19.95 -4.63 9.10
N ILE A 259 19.26 -5.22 8.12
CA ILE A 259 19.39 -4.90 6.69
C ILE A 259 18.03 -4.49 6.13
N ILE A 260 18.02 -3.52 5.22
CA ILE A 260 16.86 -3.09 4.46
C ILE A 260 16.89 -3.69 3.05
N GLU A 261 15.76 -4.14 2.52
CA GLU A 261 15.55 -4.40 1.10
C GLU A 261 15.40 -3.06 0.34
N ASP A 262 16.53 -2.39 0.09
CA ASP A 262 16.65 -1.00 -0.38
C ASP A 262 15.71 -0.67 -1.56
N ARG A 263 15.73 -1.50 -2.61
CA ARG A 263 14.89 -1.29 -3.80
C ARG A 263 13.40 -1.39 -3.50
N ASN A 264 13.01 -2.29 -2.59
CA ASN A 264 11.59 -2.47 -2.23
C ASN A 264 11.09 -1.33 -1.35
N LEU A 265 11.91 -0.87 -0.39
CA LEU A 265 11.60 0.30 0.40
C LEU A 265 11.44 1.55 -0.48
N SER A 266 12.37 1.76 -1.43
CA SER A 266 12.30 2.87 -2.38
C SER A 266 10.99 2.87 -3.18
N ASN A 267 10.67 1.72 -3.78
CA ASN A 267 9.42 1.53 -4.52
C ASN A 267 8.19 1.80 -3.65
N TYR A 268 8.18 1.32 -2.41
CA TYR A 268 7.06 1.54 -1.50
C TYR A 268 6.87 3.03 -1.18
N LEU A 269 7.95 3.70 -0.77
CA LEU A 269 7.93 5.11 -0.38
C LEU A 269 7.61 6.05 -1.56
N SER A 270 7.91 5.65 -2.79
CA SER A 270 7.59 6.45 -3.99
C SER A 270 6.09 6.74 -4.17
N ASN A 271 5.23 5.99 -3.48
CA ASN A 271 3.77 6.18 -3.49
C ASN A 271 3.28 7.24 -2.49
N TYR A 272 4.19 7.92 -1.80
CA TYR A 272 3.91 9.00 -0.85
C TYR A 272 4.61 10.30 -1.27
N ILE A 273 4.09 11.43 -0.80
CA ILE A 273 4.83 12.70 -0.76
C ILE A 273 5.53 12.74 0.59
N ILE A 274 6.84 12.97 0.63
CA ILE A 274 7.61 12.83 1.87
C ILE A 274 8.29 14.16 2.20
N PHE A 275 8.14 14.59 3.45
CA PHE A 275 8.83 15.73 4.02
C PHE A 275 9.67 15.32 5.23
N LEU A 276 10.88 15.85 5.31
CA LEU A 276 11.67 15.87 6.54
C LEU A 276 11.33 17.15 7.31
N ASP A 277 10.99 17.00 8.58
CA ASP A 277 10.72 18.07 9.54
C ASP A 277 11.99 18.39 10.32
N LYS A 278 12.53 19.59 10.08
CA LYS A 278 13.71 20.12 10.74
C LYS A 278 13.29 21.18 11.74
N GLU A 279 13.47 20.90 13.02
CA GLU A 279 13.19 21.84 14.10
C GLU A 279 14.42 22.72 14.38
N ILE A 280 14.27 24.03 14.22
CA ILE A 280 15.31 25.05 14.50
C ILE A 280 14.68 26.10 15.40
N GLU A 281 15.18 26.28 16.62
CA GLU A 281 14.71 27.31 17.56
C GLU A 281 13.16 27.32 17.74
N ASN A 282 12.56 26.13 17.92
CA ASN A 282 11.11 25.92 18.00
C ASN A 282 10.32 26.30 16.73
N LYS A 283 10.99 26.45 15.58
CA LYS A 283 10.37 26.61 14.27
C LYS A 283 10.57 25.34 13.45
N HIS A 284 9.50 24.91 12.79
CA HIS A 284 9.53 23.79 11.87
C HIS A 284 9.83 24.29 10.47
N ASP A 285 10.90 23.76 9.89
CA ASP A 285 11.23 23.87 8.48
C ASP A 285 11.05 22.51 7.80
N TYR A 286 10.56 22.51 6.57
CA TYR A 286 10.19 21.27 5.88
C TYR A 286 10.96 21.12 4.59
N ILE A 287 11.61 19.97 4.43
CA ILE A 287 12.39 19.63 3.25
C ILE A 287 11.65 18.52 2.50
N GLN A 288 11.16 18.81 1.30
CA GLN A 288 10.57 17.75 0.48
C GLN A 288 11.66 16.84 -0.05
N ILE A 289 11.42 15.54 0.02
CA ILE A 289 12.39 14.52 -0.42
C ILE A 289 11.71 13.47 -1.31
N LYS A 290 12.50 12.83 -2.18
CA LYS A 290 12.10 11.69 -3.00
C LYS A 290 12.95 10.47 -2.70
N PRO A 291 12.36 9.28 -2.59
CA PRO A 291 13.11 8.04 -2.43
C PRO A 291 13.84 7.70 -3.74
N SER A 292 15.10 7.32 -3.61
CA SER A 292 15.99 6.92 -4.71
C SER A 292 16.80 5.67 -4.31
N VAL A 293 17.37 4.99 -5.30
CA VAL A 293 18.23 3.83 -5.09
C VAL A 293 19.34 3.82 -6.13
N THR A 294 20.57 3.59 -5.70
CA THR A 294 21.71 3.35 -6.59
C THR A 294 22.03 1.87 -6.57
N ILE A 295 22.19 1.26 -7.75
CA ILE A 295 22.64 -0.13 -7.89
C ILE A 295 24.11 -0.07 -8.26
N GLU A 296 24.96 -0.71 -7.46
CA GLU A 296 26.39 -0.91 -7.75
C GLU A 296 26.60 -2.16 -8.62
#